data_AF-A0A5C5FZR3-F1
#
_entry.id   AF-A0A5C5FZR3-F1
#
_cell.length_a   1.000
_cell.length_b   1.000
_cell.length_c   1.000
_cell.angle_alpha   90.00
_cell.angle_beta   90.00
_cell.angle_gamma   90.00
#
_symmetry.space_group_name_H-M   'P 1'
#
loop_
_entity.id
_entity.type
_entity.pdbx_description
1 polymer ?
#
loop_
_entity_poly.entity_id
_entity_poly.type
_entity_poly.pdbx_seq_one_letter_code
_entity_poly.pdbx_strand_id
1 'polypeptide(L)'
;MSAEEPTTAAAQVEESSAHFEPVIKLDQTVEVKTHEEDEEVLFKMRAKLFRFIADSSEWKERGTGDVRLLQHKQSKKVRLVMRRDKTLKVCANHYITPEMALSPNIGSDRSWVYNVAADVSDGEPTAETLAIRFANSENANLFKDAFTQAQETNKTLLGSASAAPEVAASDAPVAADATTTTQTGEPVEKGKEAAPSADAETPVEEDAHAATKESGAPEPSA
;
A
#
# COMPACT_ATOMS: atom_id res chain seq x y z
N MET A 1 75.64 15.53 12.14
CA MET A 1 74.27 15.19 12.58
C MET A 1 73.40 15.20 11.34
N SER A 2 73.28 14.05 10.68
CA SER A 2 72.37 13.87 9.55
C SER A 2 71.08 13.30 10.11
N ALA A 3 69.98 14.02 9.92
CA ALA A 3 68.65 13.53 10.27
C ALA A 3 68.21 12.55 9.18
N GLU A 4 67.96 11.31 9.58
CA GLU A 4 67.36 10.28 8.72
C GLU A 4 65.85 10.36 8.94
N GLU A 5 65.09 10.73 7.91
CA GLU A 5 63.62 10.71 7.97
C GLU A 5 63.11 9.27 7.78
N PRO A 6 62.15 8.80 8.59
CA PRO A 6 61.62 7.44 8.43
C PRO A 6 60.68 7.40 7.22
N THR A 7 61.07 6.64 6.20
CA THR A 7 60.16 6.25 5.11
C THR A 7 59.11 5.30 5.68
N THR A 8 57.88 5.79 5.83
CA THR A 8 56.71 4.96 6.07
C THR A 8 56.41 4.17 4.79
N ALA A 9 56.73 2.88 4.79
CA ALA A 9 56.34 1.97 3.73
C ALA A 9 54.81 1.84 3.69
N ALA A 10 54.18 2.41 2.66
CA ALA A 10 52.78 2.18 2.37
C ALA A 10 52.60 0.71 1.96
N ALA A 11 51.93 -0.08 2.80
CA ALA A 11 51.52 -1.43 2.48
C ALA A 11 50.61 -1.38 1.24
N GLN A 12 51.09 -1.90 0.11
CA GLN A 12 50.29 -2.06 -1.09
C GLN A 12 49.22 -3.11 -0.81
N VAL A 13 47.96 -2.68 -0.79
CA VAL A 13 46.81 -3.58 -0.71
C VAL A 13 46.66 -4.21 -2.10
N GLU A 14 47.08 -5.46 -2.26
CA GLU A 14 46.81 -6.22 -3.49
C GLU A 14 45.30 -6.39 -3.67
N GLU A 15 44.75 -5.83 -4.74
CA GLU A 15 43.35 -6.05 -5.13
C GLU A 15 43.18 -7.48 -5.66
N SER A 16 42.14 -8.17 -5.20
CA SER A 16 41.86 -9.57 -5.57
C SER A 16 41.64 -9.73 -7.08
N SER A 17 42.41 -10.61 -7.71
CA SER A 17 42.34 -10.93 -9.16
C SER A 17 41.35 -12.04 -9.52
N ALA A 18 40.39 -12.34 -8.66
CA ALA A 18 39.47 -13.46 -8.86
C ALA A 18 38.57 -13.23 -10.10
N HIS A 19 38.65 -14.14 -11.07
CA HIS A 19 37.80 -14.17 -12.26
C HIS A 19 36.72 -15.25 -12.10
N PHE A 20 35.47 -14.91 -12.40
CA PHE A 20 34.33 -15.82 -12.31
C PHE A 20 33.72 -16.02 -13.68
N GLU A 21 33.59 -17.29 -14.11
CA GLU A 21 32.91 -17.63 -15.36
C GLU A 21 31.38 -17.58 -15.18
N PRO A 22 30.62 -16.87 -16.04
CA PRO A 22 29.18 -16.78 -15.92
C PRO A 22 28.50 -18.13 -16.13
N VAL A 23 27.72 -18.58 -15.14
CA VAL A 23 26.95 -19.83 -15.22
C VAL A 23 25.80 -19.73 -16.23
N ILE A 24 25.24 -18.53 -16.42
CA ILE A 24 24.13 -18.26 -17.34
C ILE A 24 24.46 -16.99 -18.13
N LYS A 25 24.40 -17.09 -19.46
CA LYS A 25 24.53 -15.93 -20.35
C LYS A 25 23.14 -15.46 -20.76
N LEU A 26 22.81 -14.21 -20.43
CA LEU A 26 21.53 -13.57 -20.78
C LEU A 26 21.70 -12.84 -22.12
N ASP A 27 21.74 -13.60 -23.21
CA ASP A 27 22.10 -13.09 -24.54
C ASP A 27 21.00 -12.22 -25.18
N GLN A 28 19.76 -12.37 -24.70
CA GLN A 28 18.60 -11.64 -25.20
C GLN A 28 18.27 -10.48 -24.28
N THR A 29 18.39 -9.25 -24.81
CA THR A 29 17.80 -8.08 -24.15
C THR A 29 16.28 -8.22 -24.17
N VAL A 30 15.70 -8.47 -23.01
CA VAL A 30 14.24 -8.54 -22.85
C VAL A 30 13.68 -7.12 -22.87
N GLU A 31 12.67 -6.88 -23.71
CA GLU A 31 11.91 -5.63 -23.66
C GLU A 31 11.14 -5.57 -22.33
N VAL A 32 11.52 -4.62 -21.47
CA VAL A 32 10.87 -4.44 -20.17
C VAL A 32 9.75 -3.42 -20.30
N LYS A 33 8.51 -3.87 -20.11
CA LYS A 33 7.32 -3.01 -20.05
C LYS A 33 6.99 -2.67 -18.60
N THR A 34 6.68 -1.41 -18.34
CA THR A 34 6.29 -0.94 -16.99
C THR A 34 4.84 -1.24 -16.68
N HIS A 35 4.02 -1.46 -17.72
CA HIS A 35 2.55 -1.59 -17.65
C HIS A 35 1.88 -0.32 -17.14
N GLU A 36 2.46 0.82 -17.51
CA GLU A 36 2.02 2.18 -17.20
C GLU A 36 1.97 3.06 -18.47
N GLU A 37 2.21 2.48 -19.65
CA GLU A 37 2.32 3.18 -20.94
C GLU A 37 0.96 3.75 -21.40
N ASP A 38 -0.14 3.14 -20.97
CA ASP A 38 -1.51 3.56 -21.24
C ASP A 38 -2.06 4.52 -20.18
N GLU A 39 -1.20 5.10 -19.34
CA GLU A 39 -1.60 5.98 -18.25
C GLU A 39 -0.93 7.36 -18.34
N GLU A 40 -1.62 8.36 -17.82
CA GLU A 40 -1.14 9.73 -17.69
C GLU A 40 -0.82 10.04 -16.22
N VAL A 41 0.30 10.71 -15.98
CA VAL A 41 0.75 11.09 -14.64
C VAL A 41 0.04 12.37 -14.22
N LEU A 42 -0.98 12.26 -13.35
CA LEU A 42 -1.68 13.42 -12.80
C LEU A 42 -0.89 14.08 -11.66
N PHE A 43 -0.11 13.28 -10.94
CA PHE A 43 0.68 13.74 -9.81
C PHE A 43 1.94 12.88 -9.68
N LYS A 44 3.06 13.51 -9.33
CA LYS A 44 4.33 12.83 -9.03
C LYS A 44 5.05 13.59 -7.93
N MET A 45 5.39 12.92 -6.84
CA MET A 45 6.19 13.52 -5.78
C MET A 45 6.97 12.49 -4.97
N ARG A 46 8.14 12.90 -4.48
CA ARG A 46 8.95 12.15 -3.54
C ARG A 46 8.23 11.94 -2.21
N ALA A 47 8.17 10.69 -1.74
CA ALA A 47 7.57 10.34 -0.46
C ALA A 47 8.25 9.13 0.20
N LYS A 48 7.91 8.91 1.48
CA LYS A 48 8.20 7.68 2.21
C LYS A 48 6.89 7.03 2.66
N LEU A 49 6.72 5.75 2.35
CA LEU A 49 5.53 4.96 2.65
C LEU A 49 5.82 3.98 3.79
N PHE A 50 4.86 3.87 4.70
CA PHE A 50 4.86 2.95 5.82
C PHE A 50 3.61 2.07 5.77
N ARG A 51 3.73 0.85 6.30
CA ARG A 51 2.64 -0.10 6.52
C ARG A 51 2.50 -0.31 8.03
N PHE A 52 1.27 -0.29 8.52
CA PHE A 52 0.98 -0.68 9.89
C PHE A 52 0.92 -2.21 10.02
N ILE A 53 1.60 -2.76 11.02
CA ILE A 53 1.54 -4.18 11.35
C ILE A 53 0.66 -4.33 12.58
N ALA A 54 -0.51 -4.96 12.43
CA ALA A 54 -1.49 -5.09 13.51
C ALA A 54 -0.95 -5.91 14.69
N ASP A 55 -0.29 -7.04 14.41
CA ASP A 55 0.20 -7.97 15.43
C ASP A 55 1.20 -7.35 16.41
N SER A 56 2.06 -6.45 15.92
CA SER A 56 3.05 -5.74 16.74
C SER A 56 2.68 -4.28 17.01
N SER A 57 1.54 -3.81 16.51
CA SER A 57 1.06 -2.42 16.63
C SER A 57 2.12 -1.37 16.28
N GLU A 58 2.88 -1.60 15.20
CA GLU A 58 4.01 -0.75 14.81
C GLU A 58 3.95 -0.34 13.33
N TRP A 59 4.60 0.78 13.01
CA TRP A 59 4.79 1.23 11.64
C TRP A 59 6.12 0.71 11.08
N LYS A 60 6.06 -0.07 10.00
CA LYS A 60 7.25 -0.50 9.24
C LYS A 60 7.40 0.29 7.95
N GLU A 61 8.63 0.68 7.62
CA GLU A 61 8.91 1.30 6.33
C GLU A 61 8.60 0.29 5.22
N ARG A 62 7.72 0.68 4.29
CA ARG A 62 7.37 -0.13 3.13
C ARG A 62 8.20 0.25 1.91
N GLY A 63 8.48 1.54 1.73
CA GLY A 63 9.34 2.01 0.64
C GLY A 63 9.57 3.52 0.64
N THR A 64 10.67 3.94 0.01
CA THR A 64 10.99 5.34 -0.26
C THR A 64 11.18 5.52 -1.76
N GLY A 65 10.52 6.52 -2.36
CA GLY A 65 10.37 6.61 -3.81
C GLY A 65 9.50 7.77 -4.28
N ASP A 66 9.21 7.80 -5.58
CA ASP A 66 8.21 8.71 -6.14
C ASP A 66 6.84 8.03 -6.10
N VAL A 67 5.89 8.65 -5.39
CA VAL A 67 4.47 8.31 -5.49
C VAL A 67 3.89 8.98 -6.72
N ARG A 68 3.09 8.24 -7.48
CA ARG A 68 2.40 8.73 -8.67
C ARG A 68 0.91 8.41 -8.62
N LEU A 69 0.09 9.38 -9.02
CA LEU A 69 -1.32 9.14 -9.35
C LEU A 69 -1.42 9.05 -10.87
N LEU A 70 -1.83 7.88 -11.36
CA LEU A 70 -1.85 7.53 -12.78
C LEU A 70 -3.29 7.35 -13.23
N GLN A 71 -3.69 8.09 -14.27
CA GLN A 71 -5.00 7.94 -14.89
C GLN A 71 -4.90 7.13 -16.18
N HIS A 72 -5.66 6.04 -16.27
CA HIS A 72 -5.70 5.24 -17.49
C HIS A 72 -6.39 5.99 -18.65
N LYS A 73 -5.77 6.02 -19.83
CA LYS A 73 -6.20 6.82 -20.99
C LYS A 73 -7.62 6.49 -21.47
N GLN A 74 -8.00 5.21 -21.43
CA GLN A 74 -9.33 4.74 -21.88
C GLN A 74 -10.36 4.74 -20.75
N SER A 75 -10.18 3.89 -19.73
CA SER A 75 -11.12 3.77 -18.60
C SER A 75 -11.23 5.00 -17.69
N LYS A 76 -10.28 5.95 -17.78
CA LYS A 76 -10.16 7.15 -16.94
C LYS A 76 -10.03 6.89 -15.43
N LYS A 77 -9.89 5.63 -15.03
CA LYS A 77 -9.67 5.26 -13.63
C LYS A 77 -8.28 5.69 -13.19
N VAL A 78 -8.19 6.21 -11.96
CA VAL A 78 -6.96 6.68 -11.33
C VAL A 78 -6.46 5.67 -10.30
N ARG A 79 -5.19 5.28 -10.37
CA ARG A 79 -4.53 4.45 -9.36
C ARG A 79 -3.31 5.14 -8.79
N LEU A 80 -2.94 4.75 -7.57
CA LEU A 80 -1.68 5.13 -6.95
C LEU A 80 -0.65 4.04 -7.22
N VAL A 81 0.51 4.44 -7.76
CA VAL A 81 1.66 3.57 -7.94
C VAL A 81 2.89 4.22 -7.32
N MET A 82 3.62 3.48 -6.48
CA MET A 82 4.88 3.93 -5.89
C MET A 82 5.94 2.83 -6.04
N ARG A 83 7.14 3.22 -6.44
CA ARG A 83 8.28 2.31 -6.62
C ARG A 83 9.45 2.73 -5.73
N ARG A 84 10.16 1.77 -5.16
CA ARG A 84 11.35 2.00 -4.34
C ARG A 84 12.50 2.48 -5.21
N ASP A 85 13.31 3.39 -4.68
CA ASP A 85 14.56 3.77 -5.34
C ASP A 85 15.47 2.59 -5.59
N LYS A 86 16.29 2.71 -6.64
CA LYS A 86 17.35 1.78 -7.07
C LYS A 86 16.81 0.41 -7.53
N THR A 87 15.98 -0.23 -6.71
CA THR A 87 15.39 -1.55 -6.99
C THR A 87 14.19 -1.49 -7.93
N LEU A 88 13.51 -0.33 -8.03
CA LEU A 88 12.32 -0.11 -8.85
C LEU A 88 11.13 -1.04 -8.53
N LYS A 89 11.22 -1.81 -7.43
CA LYS A 89 10.15 -2.67 -6.92
C LYS A 89 8.96 -1.82 -6.51
N VAL A 90 7.78 -2.23 -6.93
CA VAL A 90 6.52 -1.61 -6.51
C VAL A 90 6.36 -1.78 -4.99
N CYS A 91 5.93 -0.73 -4.31
CA CYS A 91 5.65 -0.73 -2.88
C CYS A 91 4.27 -0.15 -2.54
N ALA A 92 3.52 0.30 -3.53
CA ALA A 92 2.07 0.52 -3.47
C ALA A 92 1.51 0.44 -4.89
N ASN A 93 0.37 -0.22 -5.04
CA ASN A 93 -0.38 -0.31 -6.30
C ASN A 93 -1.84 -0.60 -5.96
N HIS A 94 -2.69 0.42 -5.99
CA HIS A 94 -4.11 0.30 -5.71
C HIS A 94 -4.90 1.43 -6.39
N TYR A 95 -6.16 1.19 -6.71
CA TYR A 95 -7.07 2.24 -7.16
C TYR A 95 -7.38 3.21 -6.03
N ILE A 96 -7.56 4.49 -6.39
CA ILE A 96 -8.06 5.50 -5.45
C ILE A 96 -9.58 5.35 -5.36
N THR A 97 -10.12 4.79 -4.27
CA THR A 97 -11.58 4.63 -4.16
C THR A 97 -12.24 5.82 -3.45
N PRO A 98 -13.52 6.12 -3.73
CA PRO A 98 -14.22 7.24 -3.11
C PRO A 98 -14.32 7.15 -1.58
N GLU A 99 -14.25 5.94 -1.03
CA GLU A 99 -14.40 5.66 0.41
C GLU A 99 -13.09 5.82 1.18
N MET A 100 -11.95 5.93 0.50
CA MET A 100 -10.67 6.18 1.15
C MET A 100 -10.70 7.54 1.87
N ALA A 101 -10.07 7.64 3.03
CA ALA A 101 -9.99 8.90 3.77
C ALA A 101 -8.55 9.15 4.22
N LEU A 102 -7.98 10.27 3.79
CA LEU A 102 -6.68 10.74 4.27
C LEU A 102 -6.86 11.40 5.65
N SER A 103 -6.43 10.72 6.69
CA SER A 103 -6.45 11.21 8.07
C SER A 103 -5.07 11.75 8.46
N PRO A 104 -4.98 12.88 9.19
CA PRO A 104 -3.70 13.40 9.67
C PRO A 104 -3.07 12.40 10.65
N ASN A 105 -1.74 12.26 10.62
CA ASN A 105 -1.02 11.45 11.59
C ASN A 105 -0.67 12.27 12.84
N ILE A 106 -0.86 11.70 14.03
CA ILE A 106 -0.55 12.37 15.29
C ILE A 106 0.95 12.70 15.34
N GLY A 107 1.28 13.95 15.61
CA GLY A 107 2.68 14.41 15.68
C GLY A 107 3.35 14.62 14.32
N SER A 108 2.62 14.60 13.20
CA SER A 108 3.16 14.98 11.89
C SER A 108 2.19 15.86 11.09
N ASP A 109 2.68 17.01 10.64
CA ASP A 109 2.01 17.95 9.73
C ASP A 109 2.22 17.61 8.24
N ARG A 110 3.01 16.58 7.95
CA ARG A 110 3.47 16.19 6.61
C ARG A 110 3.21 14.72 6.30
N SER A 111 2.29 14.10 7.03
CA SER A 111 1.94 12.69 6.85
C SER A 111 0.42 12.48 6.82
N TRP A 112 -0.03 11.58 5.95
CA TRP A 112 -1.41 11.11 5.90
C TRP A 112 -1.48 9.61 6.15
N VAL A 113 -2.52 9.16 6.85
CA VAL A 113 -2.86 7.76 7.10
C VAL A 113 -4.16 7.42 6.39
N TYR A 114 -4.22 6.27 5.73
CA TYR A 114 -5.43 5.81 5.03
C TYR A 114 -5.45 4.29 4.93
N ASN A 115 -6.66 3.75 4.74
CA ASN A 115 -6.89 2.32 4.55
C ASN A 115 -7.08 2.00 3.07
N VAL A 116 -6.51 0.87 2.65
CA VAL A 116 -6.61 0.32 1.30
C VAL A 116 -7.21 -1.07 1.41
N ALA A 117 -8.27 -1.35 0.67
CA ALA A 117 -8.91 -2.67 0.70
C ALA A 117 -8.19 -3.72 -0.17
N ALA A 118 -7.52 -3.27 -1.23
CA ALA A 118 -6.89 -4.15 -2.22
C ALA A 118 -5.63 -3.50 -2.82
N ASP A 119 -4.52 -3.54 -2.08
CA ASP A 119 -3.19 -3.24 -2.62
C ASP A 119 -2.59 -4.49 -3.25
N VAL A 120 -2.11 -4.40 -4.48
CA VAL A 120 -1.57 -5.55 -5.24
C VAL A 120 -0.06 -5.49 -5.43
N SER A 121 0.66 -4.66 -4.66
CA SER A 121 2.10 -4.47 -4.89
C SER A 121 2.98 -5.66 -4.47
N ASP A 122 2.44 -6.58 -3.67
CA ASP A 122 3.08 -7.85 -3.30
C ASP A 122 2.52 -9.05 -4.11
N GLY A 123 1.72 -8.80 -5.15
CA GLY A 123 1.21 -9.80 -6.09
C GLY A 123 -0.29 -10.07 -5.94
N GLU A 124 -0.74 -10.44 -4.74
CA GLU A 124 -2.15 -10.65 -4.42
C GLU A 124 -2.79 -9.41 -3.79
N PRO A 125 -4.12 -9.20 -3.94
CA PRO A 125 -4.81 -8.09 -3.27
C PRO A 125 -4.81 -8.26 -1.75
N THR A 126 -4.21 -7.32 -1.03
CA THR A 126 -4.21 -7.28 0.44
C THR A 126 -4.84 -6.00 0.98
N ALA A 127 -5.52 -6.13 2.12
CA ALA A 127 -5.97 -4.96 2.88
C ALA A 127 -4.81 -4.39 3.69
N GLU A 128 -4.62 -3.08 3.63
CA GLU A 128 -3.46 -2.39 4.19
C GLU A 128 -3.86 -1.09 4.87
N THR A 129 -3.28 -0.82 6.04
CA THR A 129 -3.29 0.53 6.63
C THR A 129 -1.95 1.18 6.34
N LEU A 130 -1.96 2.20 5.51
CA LEU A 130 -0.77 2.86 4.99
C LEU A 130 -0.62 4.26 5.59
N ALA A 131 0.62 4.67 5.82
CA ALA A 131 0.96 6.06 6.10
C ALA A 131 1.97 6.55 5.07
N ILE A 132 1.73 7.72 4.50
CA ILE A 132 2.62 8.35 3.53
C ILE A 132 3.11 9.68 4.09
N ARG A 133 4.43 9.90 4.03
CA ARG A 133 5.12 11.08 4.56
C ARG A 133 5.86 11.82 3.45
N PHE A 134 5.71 13.14 3.44
CA PHE A 134 6.34 14.04 2.48
C PHE A 134 7.45 14.85 3.13
N ALA A 135 8.21 15.60 2.31
CA ALA A 135 9.31 16.42 2.79
C ALA A 135 8.84 17.52 3.75
N ASN A 136 7.72 18.17 3.45
CA ASN A 136 7.13 19.27 4.21
C ASN A 136 5.59 19.20 4.14
N SER A 137 4.92 20.06 4.91
CA SER A 137 3.46 20.12 5.00
C SER A 137 2.80 20.60 3.70
N GLU A 138 3.41 21.54 2.98
CA GLU A 138 2.95 22.00 1.67
C GLU A 138 2.81 20.84 0.67
N ASN A 139 3.85 20.02 0.54
CA ASN A 139 3.85 18.84 -0.31
C ASN A 139 2.79 17.81 0.12
N ALA A 140 2.58 17.64 1.42
CA ALA A 140 1.54 16.76 1.93
C ALA A 140 0.14 17.26 1.54
N ASN A 141 -0.09 18.57 1.57
CA ASN A 141 -1.36 19.16 1.15
C ASN A 141 -1.57 19.06 -0.36
N LEU A 142 -0.53 19.31 -1.18
CA LEU A 142 -0.60 19.10 -2.63
C LEU A 142 -0.97 17.65 -2.98
N PHE A 143 -0.41 16.67 -2.26
CA PHE A 143 -0.82 15.27 -2.41
C PHE A 143 -2.28 15.06 -2.04
N LYS A 144 -2.73 15.61 -0.92
CA LYS A 144 -4.12 15.49 -0.47
C LYS A 144 -5.08 16.03 -1.51
N ASP A 145 -4.81 17.22 -2.05
CA ASP A 145 -5.65 17.84 -3.07
C ASP A 145 -5.74 16.99 -4.34
N ALA A 146 -4.59 16.50 -4.83
CA ALA A 146 -4.55 15.60 -5.99
C ALA A 146 -5.24 14.25 -5.72
N PHE A 147 -5.12 13.72 -4.51
CA PHE A 147 -5.78 12.49 -4.09
C PHE A 147 -7.29 12.67 -4.07
N THR A 148 -7.81 13.76 -3.50
CA THR A 148 -9.24 14.05 -3.47
C THR A 148 -9.81 14.27 -4.89
N GLN A 149 -9.08 14.95 -5.78
CA GLN A 149 -9.48 15.07 -7.20
C GLN A 149 -9.53 13.70 -7.90
N ALA A 150 -8.59 12.81 -7.60
CA ALA A 150 -8.61 11.44 -8.11
C ALA A 150 -9.80 10.63 -7.57
N GLN A 151 -10.19 10.84 -6.30
CA GLN A 151 -11.39 10.23 -5.72
C GLN A 151 -12.66 10.69 -6.43
N GLU A 152 -12.79 11.98 -6.71
CA GLU A 152 -13.94 12.53 -7.45
C GLU A 152 -14.02 11.94 -8.86
N THR A 153 -12.90 11.88 -9.57
CA THR A 153 -12.79 11.24 -10.88
C THR A 153 -13.29 9.80 -10.81
N ASN A 154 -12.74 9.01 -9.88
CA ASN A 154 -13.09 7.61 -9.75
C ASN A 154 -14.52 7.38 -9.23
N LYS A 155 -15.09 8.29 -8.44
CA LYS A 155 -16.47 8.18 -7.96
C LYS A 155 -17.46 8.09 -9.12
N THR A 156 -17.26 8.89 -10.16
CA THR A 156 -18.11 8.86 -11.36
C THR A 156 -18.00 7.57 -12.16
N LEU A 157 -16.83 6.92 -12.12
CA LEU A 157 -16.48 5.77 -12.96
C LEU A 157 -16.68 4.42 -12.25
N LEU A 158 -16.53 4.38 -10.93
CA LEU A 158 -16.72 3.19 -10.12
C LEU A 158 -18.19 3.05 -9.66
N GLY A 159 -18.90 4.17 -9.48
CA GLY A 159 -20.33 4.16 -9.17
C GLY A 159 -21.23 3.82 -10.37
N SER A 160 -20.75 4.02 -11.61
CA SER A 160 -21.49 3.70 -12.84
C SER A 160 -21.35 2.24 -13.31
N ALA A 161 -20.53 1.43 -12.63
CA ALA A 161 -20.32 0.02 -12.97
C ALA A 161 -21.43 -0.94 -12.48
N SER A 162 -22.49 -0.41 -11.86
CA SER A 162 -23.73 -1.15 -11.55
C SER A 162 -24.85 -0.93 -12.57
N ALA A 163 -24.52 -0.50 -13.80
CA ALA A 163 -25.40 -0.62 -14.94
C ALA A 163 -24.69 -1.51 -15.97
N ALA A 164 -25.16 -2.76 -16.08
CA ALA A 164 -24.72 -3.69 -17.12
C ALA A 164 -24.94 -3.06 -18.52
N PRO A 165 -24.09 -3.35 -19.52
CA PRO A 165 -24.37 -2.91 -20.87
C PRO A 165 -25.54 -3.74 -21.41
N GLU A 166 -26.70 -3.10 -21.55
CA GLU A 166 -27.84 -3.62 -22.29
C GLU A 166 -27.47 -3.67 -23.77
N VAL A 167 -27.12 -4.85 -24.25
CA VAL A 167 -26.97 -5.11 -25.69
C VAL A 167 -28.36 -5.14 -26.31
N ALA A 168 -28.71 -4.06 -27.02
CA ALA A 168 -29.84 -4.01 -27.92
C ALA A 168 -29.65 -5.04 -29.05
N ALA A 169 -30.41 -6.13 -28.99
CA ALA A 169 -30.56 -7.09 -30.09
C ALA A 169 -31.99 -6.96 -30.65
N SER A 170 -32.06 -6.55 -31.91
CA SER A 170 -33.29 -6.46 -32.71
C SER A 170 -33.82 -7.84 -33.10
N ASP A 171 -35.13 -7.98 -33.01
CA ASP A 171 -35.99 -9.14 -33.28
C ASP A 171 -36.02 -9.59 -34.76
N ALA A 172 -36.02 -10.91 -35.00
CA ALA A 172 -36.89 -11.58 -35.97
C ALA A 172 -36.91 -13.12 -35.74
N PRO A 173 -38.08 -13.80 -35.83
CA PRO A 173 -38.27 -15.17 -35.36
C PRO A 173 -38.28 -16.22 -36.47
N VAL A 174 -37.91 -17.48 -36.15
CA VAL A 174 -38.30 -18.66 -36.94
C VAL A 174 -38.73 -19.79 -35.99
N ALA A 175 -39.91 -20.34 -36.26
CA ALA A 175 -40.61 -21.36 -35.50
C ALA A 175 -40.24 -22.81 -35.90
N ALA A 176 -40.45 -23.75 -34.96
CA ALA A 176 -40.89 -25.17 -35.08
C ALA A 176 -40.25 -25.97 -33.92
N ASP A 177 -40.95 -26.33 -32.83
CA ASP A 177 -42.02 -27.32 -32.60
C ASP A 177 -41.52 -28.62 -31.91
N ALA A 178 -42.41 -29.18 -31.08
CA ALA A 178 -42.47 -30.50 -30.42
C ALA A 178 -41.84 -30.66 -29.01
N THR A 179 -42.61 -30.64 -27.89
CA THR A 179 -43.51 -31.69 -27.32
C THR A 179 -42.68 -32.75 -26.53
N THR A 180 -42.85 -33.17 -25.26
CA THR A 180 -43.88 -33.02 -24.20
C THR A 180 -43.48 -33.86 -22.95
N THR A 181 -44.03 -33.54 -21.76
CA THR A 181 -44.41 -34.43 -20.61
C THR A 181 -43.48 -34.68 -19.39
N THR A 182 -43.84 -33.96 -18.32
CA THR A 182 -44.23 -34.34 -16.92
C THR A 182 -43.31 -35.05 -15.90
N GLN A 183 -43.41 -34.50 -14.65
CA GLN A 183 -43.58 -35.18 -13.33
C GLN A 183 -42.35 -35.96 -12.79
N THR A 184 -41.99 -36.04 -11.50
CA THR A 184 -42.49 -35.64 -10.17
C THR A 184 -41.34 -35.92 -9.18
N GLY A 185 -41.25 -35.22 -8.03
CA GLY A 185 -40.59 -35.78 -6.84
C GLY A 185 -39.75 -34.81 -5.99
N GLU A 186 -40.39 -34.21 -4.98
CA GLU A 186 -39.79 -33.93 -3.66
C GLU A 186 -39.96 -35.19 -2.77
N PRO A 187 -39.49 -35.24 -1.50
CA PRO A 187 -38.38 -34.58 -0.79
C PRO A 187 -37.57 -35.63 0.05
N VAL A 188 -36.60 -35.21 0.89
CA VAL A 188 -36.24 -35.72 2.27
C VAL A 188 -35.03 -34.88 2.73
N GLU A 189 -35.17 -33.92 3.66
CA GLU A 189 -34.96 -34.02 5.14
C GLU A 189 -33.55 -34.52 5.55
N LYS A 190 -32.89 -34.13 6.65
CA LYS A 190 -32.99 -33.12 7.72
C LYS A 190 -31.65 -33.23 8.45
N GLY A 191 -31.10 -32.14 8.99
CA GLY A 191 -29.91 -32.22 9.85
C GLY A 191 -29.62 -30.90 10.53
N LYS A 192 -30.14 -30.75 11.74
CA LYS A 192 -30.12 -29.57 12.61
C LYS A 192 -29.26 -29.92 13.82
N GLU A 193 -28.38 -29.01 14.26
CA GLU A 193 -28.01 -28.71 15.67
C GLU A 193 -26.84 -27.70 15.63
N ALA A 194 -26.99 -26.45 16.07
CA ALA A 194 -27.16 -25.90 17.43
C ALA A 194 -25.85 -25.80 18.24
N ALA A 195 -25.50 -24.55 18.59
CA ALA A 195 -24.51 -24.17 19.61
C ALA A 195 -24.98 -24.58 21.03
N PRO A 196 -24.10 -24.56 22.05
CA PRO A 196 -24.06 -23.39 22.96
C PRO A 196 -22.65 -23.07 23.57
N SER A 197 -22.36 -21.80 23.91
CA SER A 197 -22.12 -21.17 25.26
C SER A 197 -21.08 -21.85 26.17
N ALA A 198 -20.26 -21.23 27.04
CA ALA A 198 -20.35 -19.98 27.81
C ALA A 198 -18.99 -19.70 28.54
N ASP A 199 -18.82 -18.44 28.99
CA ASP A 199 -18.17 -17.89 30.20
C ASP A 199 -16.84 -18.41 30.79
N ALA A 200 -15.92 -17.46 31.08
CA ALA A 200 -15.21 -17.36 32.37
C ALA A 200 -14.57 -15.96 32.58
N GLU A 201 -14.86 -15.38 33.75
CA GLU A 201 -14.44 -14.09 34.30
C GLU A 201 -13.13 -14.16 35.13
N THR A 202 -12.27 -13.12 35.00
CA THR A 202 -11.46 -12.39 36.03
C THR A 202 -10.31 -13.09 36.80
N PRO A 203 -9.51 -12.37 37.64
CA PRO A 203 -8.79 -11.07 37.47
C PRO A 203 -7.32 -11.15 37.97
N VAL A 204 -6.41 -10.20 37.62
CA VAL A 204 -5.23 -9.91 38.47
C VAL A 204 -4.73 -8.45 38.38
N GLU A 205 -4.88 -7.79 39.52
CA GLU A 205 -4.09 -6.77 40.25
C GLU A 205 -3.51 -5.47 39.64
N GLU A 206 -3.77 -4.46 40.45
CA GLU A 206 -3.26 -3.10 40.59
C GLU A 206 -1.86 -3.11 41.22
N ASP A 207 -0.93 -2.28 40.73
CA ASP A 207 0.19 -1.82 41.56
C ASP A 207 0.36 -0.30 41.37
N ALA A 208 0.08 0.40 42.46
CA ALA A 208 0.25 1.83 42.62
C ALA A 208 1.63 2.09 43.21
N HIS A 209 2.43 2.95 42.56
CA HIS A 209 3.56 3.57 43.25
C HIS A 209 3.42 5.09 43.28
N ALA A 210 3.13 5.56 44.49
CA ALA A 210 3.23 6.94 44.91
C ALA A 210 4.68 7.42 44.80
N ALA A 211 4.85 8.66 44.33
CA ALA A 211 6.06 9.45 44.53
C ALA A 211 5.69 10.72 45.31
N THR A 212 6.15 10.74 46.56
CA THR A 212 6.13 11.84 47.51
C THR A 212 6.97 13.03 47.06
N LYS A 213 6.52 14.21 47.54
CA LYS A 213 7.17 15.53 47.53
C LYS A 213 8.69 15.50 47.76
N GLU A 214 9.40 16.38 47.05
CA GLU A 214 10.46 17.18 47.67
C GLU A 214 10.44 18.63 47.17
N SER A 215 10.45 19.54 48.14
CA SER A 215 10.47 20.98 48.03
C SER A 215 11.91 21.48 47.87
N GLY A 216 12.19 22.26 46.85
CA GLY A 216 13.44 23.01 46.70
C GLY A 216 13.17 24.47 46.34
N ALA A 217 13.33 25.35 47.33
CA ALA A 217 13.37 26.80 47.14
C ALA A 217 14.67 27.23 46.44
N PRO A 218 14.69 28.39 45.78
CA PRO A 218 15.89 29.22 45.77
C PRO A 218 15.64 30.56 46.47
N GLU A 219 16.55 30.87 47.39
CA GLU A 219 16.70 32.13 48.14
C GLU A 219 17.44 33.20 47.29
N PRO A 220 17.70 34.43 47.78
CA PRO A 220 17.00 35.61 47.32
C PRO A 220 17.88 36.60 46.54
N SER A 221 17.20 37.60 45.98
CA SER A 221 17.79 38.81 45.40
C SER A 221 18.51 39.65 46.46
N ALA A 222 19.79 39.91 46.25
CA ALA A 222 20.50 41.16 46.60
C ALA A 222 21.77 41.28 45.74
#